data_AF-A0ABD5PXG4-F1
#
_entry.id   AF-A0ABD5PXG4-F1
#
_cell.length_a   1.000
_cell.length_b   1.000
_cell.length_c   1.000
_cell.angle_alpha   90.00
_cell.angle_beta   90.00
_cell.angle_gamma   90.00
#
_symmetry.space_group_name_H-M   'P 1'
#
loop_
_entity.id
_entity.type
_entity.pdbx_description
1 polymer ?
#
loop_
_entity_poly.entity_id
_entity_poly.type
_entity_poly.pdbx_seq_one_letter_code
_entity_poly.pdbx_strand_id
1 'polypeptide(L)'
;MTEGWTDQQLPTWQSDAVGDDRDVERPFSQRPGDGAVGRADLQRDQTVRKWGPVTPSATQIGRAESPDADLSENVRRLHEERHSAMAGHSARMHRLDKLRIAHALCNDLSLTPWQRDRVVGIMSDLDLTAFGSQRAIPKVALVVIRHVVDREREHYLGLHDQEWISGLSPDRLNDLYDQFRSITDEEEFSALVAKHGLDVTSLNRLRRTLRDQLDEQDLETAVYGRNPYRDPNLPSLDARRADEAHEK
;
A
#
# COMPACT_ATOMS: atom_id res chain seq x y z
N MET A 1 -10.08 -60.13 46.63
CA MET A 1 -11.37 -59.60 46.16
C MET A 1 -11.49 -58.19 46.71
N THR A 2 -11.14 -57.20 45.88
CA THR A 2 -12.02 -56.11 45.36
C THR A 2 -12.27 -55.03 46.42
N GLU A 3 -11.53 -53.90 46.36
CA GLU A 3 -11.90 -52.62 45.70
C GLU A 3 -13.04 -51.87 46.45
N GLY A 4 -13.00 -50.56 46.71
CA GLY A 4 -12.14 -49.50 46.18
C GLY A 4 -12.28 -48.19 46.96
N TRP A 5 -11.27 -47.34 46.74
CA TRP A 5 -11.23 -45.93 47.09
C TRP A 5 -12.05 -45.12 46.07
N THR A 6 -12.82 -44.13 46.52
CA THR A 6 -13.27 -43.02 45.68
C THR A 6 -12.90 -41.72 46.35
N ASP A 7 -11.77 -41.19 45.88
CA ASP A 7 -11.29 -39.84 46.13
C ASP A 7 -12.10 -38.84 45.30
N GLN A 8 -12.38 -37.68 45.88
CA GLN A 8 -13.25 -36.66 45.30
C GLN A 8 -12.60 -36.02 44.06
N GLN A 9 -13.16 -36.27 42.88
CA GLN A 9 -12.79 -35.56 41.65
C GLN A 9 -13.30 -34.12 41.67
N LEU A 10 -12.39 -33.17 41.84
CA LEU A 10 -12.57 -31.77 41.43
C LEU A 10 -12.22 -31.62 39.94
N PRO A 11 -12.89 -30.74 39.16
CA PRO A 11 -12.64 -30.59 37.73
C PRO A 11 -11.28 -29.92 37.45
N THR A 12 -10.41 -30.61 36.74
CA THR A 12 -9.12 -30.14 36.24
C THR A 12 -9.31 -29.21 35.04
N TRP A 13 -9.45 -27.91 35.29
CA TRP A 13 -9.24 -26.88 34.27
C TRP A 13 -8.24 -25.86 34.77
N GLN A 14 -7.00 -26.29 35.04
CA GLN A 14 -5.85 -25.41 34.94
C GLN A 14 -4.55 -26.22 34.82
N SER A 15 -3.74 -25.78 33.85
CA SER A 15 -2.29 -25.97 33.72
C SER A 15 -1.76 -27.38 33.47
N ASP A 16 -1.73 -27.76 32.19
CA ASP A 16 -0.51 -28.35 31.62
C ASP A 16 0.16 -27.32 30.72
N ALA A 17 1.15 -26.65 31.29
CA ALA A 17 2.18 -25.92 30.57
C ALA A 17 3.39 -26.84 30.44
N VAL A 18 3.50 -27.54 29.32
CA VAL A 18 4.72 -28.20 28.80
C VAL A 18 4.56 -28.17 27.28
N GLY A 19 5.42 -27.62 26.43
CA GLY A 19 6.78 -27.13 26.54
C GLY A 19 7.36 -27.22 25.11
N ASP A 20 8.18 -26.24 24.74
CA ASP A 20 8.91 -26.10 23.47
C ASP A 20 8.08 -25.73 22.23
N ASP A 21 7.74 -24.45 22.12
CA ASP A 21 7.90 -23.76 20.84
C ASP A 21 8.82 -22.57 21.13
N ARG A 22 10.13 -22.79 20.96
CA ARG A 22 11.06 -21.71 20.62
C ARG A 22 10.35 -20.77 19.66
N ASP A 23 10.40 -19.47 19.94
CA ASP A 23 9.95 -18.40 19.05
C ASP A 23 10.46 -18.66 17.62
N VAL A 24 9.70 -19.43 16.85
CA VAL A 24 9.78 -19.40 15.41
C VAL A 24 9.13 -18.08 15.10
N GLU A 25 9.95 -17.03 15.02
CA GLU A 25 9.59 -15.78 14.39
C GLU A 25 9.02 -16.13 13.01
N ARG A 26 7.71 -16.39 12.95
CA ARG A 26 7.04 -16.66 11.68
C ARG A 26 7.26 -15.40 10.87
N PRO A 27 7.91 -15.49 9.70
CA PRO A 27 8.17 -14.33 8.88
C PRO A 27 6.84 -13.66 8.59
N PHE A 28 6.80 -12.34 8.81
CA PHE A 28 5.62 -11.52 8.53
C PHE A 28 5.08 -11.86 7.15
N SER A 29 3.75 -11.88 7.03
CA SER A 29 3.15 -11.88 5.71
C SER A 29 3.58 -10.60 4.98
N GLN A 30 4.44 -10.76 3.98
CA GLN A 30 4.84 -9.72 3.05
C GLN A 30 3.88 -9.66 1.86
N ARG A 31 2.65 -10.18 2.02
CA ARG A 31 1.69 -10.18 0.93
C ARG A 31 1.28 -8.75 0.60
N PRO A 32 0.96 -8.49 -0.68
CA PRO A 32 0.38 -7.22 -1.11
C PRO A 32 -0.84 -6.86 -0.24
N GLY A 33 -0.81 -5.69 0.43
CA GLY A 33 -1.93 -5.17 1.22
C GLY A 33 -1.78 -5.26 2.75
N ASP A 34 -0.88 -6.08 3.28
CA ASP A 34 -0.73 -6.30 4.74
C ASP A 34 -0.04 -5.15 5.49
N GLY A 35 0.08 -3.98 4.87
CA GLY A 35 0.81 -2.83 5.42
C GLY A 35 0.16 -2.13 6.61
N ALA A 36 -1.15 -2.27 6.76
CA ALA A 36 -1.94 -1.51 7.73
C ALA A 36 -2.42 -2.35 8.93
N VAL A 37 -2.24 -3.67 8.91
CA VAL A 37 -2.81 -4.59 9.92
C VAL A 37 -1.79 -4.84 11.04
N GLY A 38 -2.20 -4.67 12.30
CA GLY A 38 -1.36 -4.93 13.46
C GLY A 38 -1.14 -6.43 13.72
N ARG A 39 -0.01 -6.80 14.36
CA ARG A 39 0.31 -8.21 14.72
C ARG A 39 -0.83 -8.93 15.42
N ALA A 40 -1.46 -8.27 16.38
CA ALA A 40 -2.50 -8.84 17.21
C ALA A 40 -3.82 -9.09 16.45
N ASP A 41 -4.08 -8.31 15.39
CA ASP A 41 -5.25 -8.47 14.54
C ASP A 41 -5.05 -9.66 13.59
N LEU A 42 -3.86 -9.75 12.98
CA LEU A 42 -3.50 -10.85 12.07
C LEU A 42 -3.59 -12.23 12.76
N GLN A 43 -3.17 -12.33 14.03
CA GLN A 43 -3.19 -13.59 14.76
C GLN A 43 -4.62 -14.01 15.18
N ARG A 44 -5.50 -13.04 15.45
CA ARG A 44 -6.92 -13.29 15.70
C ARG A 44 -7.62 -13.81 14.45
N ASP A 45 -7.33 -13.22 13.30
CA ASP A 45 -7.92 -13.65 12.02
C ASP A 45 -7.48 -15.06 11.59
N GLN A 46 -6.28 -15.50 11.97
CA GLN A 46 -5.81 -16.85 11.67
C GLN A 46 -6.50 -17.95 12.50
N THR A 47 -7.16 -17.59 13.61
CA THR A 47 -7.73 -18.55 14.57
C THR A 47 -9.26 -18.52 14.56
N VAL A 48 -9.89 -18.66 13.39
CA VAL A 48 -11.35 -18.78 13.29
C VAL A 48 -11.80 -20.16 13.82
N ARG A 49 -12.35 -20.19 15.04
CA ARG A 49 -13.02 -21.39 15.56
C ARG A 49 -14.34 -21.61 14.82
N LYS A 50 -14.46 -22.74 14.12
CA LYS A 50 -15.66 -23.15 13.34
C LYS A 50 -16.91 -23.24 14.21
N TRP A 51 -16.75 -23.74 15.44
CA TRP A 51 -17.80 -23.87 16.44
C TRP A 51 -17.25 -23.40 17.79
N GLY A 52 -17.99 -22.50 18.45
CA GLY A 52 -17.61 -21.95 19.75
C GLY A 52 -18.85 -21.45 20.47
N PRO A 53 -18.82 -21.36 21.81
CA PRO A 53 -19.98 -20.92 22.59
C PRO A 53 -20.44 -19.55 22.12
N VAL A 54 -21.69 -19.48 21.66
CA VAL A 54 -22.32 -18.25 21.20
C VAL A 54 -22.97 -17.59 22.41
N THR A 55 -22.54 -16.39 22.76
CA THR A 55 -23.26 -15.55 23.71
C THR A 55 -24.53 -15.02 23.05
N PRO A 56 -25.68 -14.97 23.75
CA PRO A 56 -26.97 -14.52 23.17
C PRO A 56 -26.97 -13.12 22.56
N SER A 57 -25.97 -12.30 22.88
CA SER A 57 -25.78 -10.94 22.40
C SER A 57 -24.86 -10.81 21.17
N ALA A 58 -24.29 -11.91 20.67
CA ALA A 58 -23.40 -11.87 19.51
C ALA A 58 -24.20 -11.87 18.18
N THR A 59 -24.05 -10.81 17.38
CA THR A 59 -24.63 -10.73 16.04
C THR A 59 -23.96 -11.76 15.12
N GLN A 60 -24.71 -12.79 14.71
CA GLN A 60 -24.23 -13.83 13.80
C GLN A 60 -24.37 -13.37 12.34
N ILE A 61 -23.34 -12.74 11.79
CA ILE A 61 -23.28 -12.45 10.35
C ILE A 61 -22.41 -13.52 9.69
N GLY A 62 -23.01 -14.34 8.81
CA GLY A 62 -22.27 -15.28 7.96
C GLY A 62 -21.92 -16.65 8.55
N ARG A 63 -22.45 -17.02 9.74
CA ARG A 63 -22.33 -18.37 10.30
C ARG A 63 -23.65 -19.13 10.09
N ALA A 64 -23.57 -20.39 9.66
CA ALA A 64 -24.74 -21.23 9.47
C ALA A 64 -25.38 -21.62 10.82
N GLU A 65 -26.71 -21.58 10.89
CA GLU A 65 -27.48 -21.96 12.07
C GLU A 65 -27.45 -23.47 12.35
N SER A 66 -27.22 -24.27 11.30
CA SER A 66 -27.08 -25.72 11.38
C SER A 66 -26.09 -26.23 10.31
N PRO A 67 -25.57 -27.47 10.45
CA PRO A 67 -24.70 -28.07 9.44
C PRO A 67 -25.34 -28.22 8.06
N ASP A 68 -26.65 -28.41 8.00
CA ASP A 68 -27.40 -28.58 6.75
C ASP A 68 -27.72 -27.25 6.05
N ALA A 69 -27.73 -26.15 6.82
CA ALA A 69 -27.84 -24.78 6.31
C ALA A 69 -26.46 -24.17 5.95
N ASP A 70 -25.39 -24.96 6.06
CA ASP A 70 -24.03 -24.49 5.82
C ASP A 70 -23.69 -24.40 4.34
N LEU A 71 -22.95 -23.36 3.98
CA LEU A 71 -22.47 -23.18 2.62
C LEU A 71 -21.47 -24.28 2.28
N SER A 72 -21.47 -24.71 1.01
CA SER A 72 -20.46 -25.67 0.55
C SER A 72 -19.05 -25.13 0.77
N GLU A 73 -18.11 -26.03 1.08
CA GLU A 73 -16.72 -25.67 1.32
C GLU A 73 -16.10 -24.90 0.13
N ASN A 74 -16.59 -25.15 -1.08
CA ASN A 74 -16.15 -24.44 -2.27
C ASN A 74 -16.52 -22.95 -2.25
N VAL A 75 -17.77 -22.63 -1.90
CA VAL A 75 -18.26 -21.25 -1.76
C VAL A 75 -17.58 -20.55 -0.58
N ARG A 76 -17.37 -21.27 0.53
CA ARG A 76 -16.61 -20.74 1.67
C ARG A 76 -15.19 -20.36 1.27
N ARG A 77 -14.46 -21.26 0.60
CA ARG A 77 -13.11 -20.98 0.10
C ARG A 77 -13.11 -19.79 -0.86
N LEU A 78 -14.16 -19.59 -1.65
CA LEU A 78 -14.28 -18.42 -2.52
C LEU A 78 -14.41 -17.12 -1.70
N HIS A 79 -15.27 -17.11 -0.69
CA HIS A 79 -15.47 -15.95 0.19
C HIS A 79 -14.25 -15.61 1.04
N GLU A 80 -13.48 -16.63 1.44
CA GLU A 80 -12.23 -16.46 2.21
C GLU A 80 -11.00 -16.23 1.32
N GLU A 81 -11.18 -16.03 0.01
CA GLU A 81 -10.09 -15.90 -0.98
C GLU A 81 -9.14 -17.11 -1.05
N ARG A 82 -9.52 -18.27 -0.49
CA ARG A 82 -8.75 -19.53 -0.50
C ARG A 82 -9.06 -20.43 -1.70
N HIS A 83 -9.87 -19.95 -2.64
CA HIS A 83 -10.26 -20.66 -3.86
C HIS A 83 -9.25 -20.41 -4.99
N SER A 84 -9.02 -21.42 -5.84
CA SER A 84 -8.04 -21.33 -6.95
C SER A 84 -8.38 -20.23 -7.96
N ALA A 85 -9.66 -19.98 -8.22
CA ALA A 85 -10.12 -18.87 -9.06
C ALA A 85 -9.76 -17.46 -8.52
N MET A 86 -9.44 -17.35 -7.22
CA MET A 86 -8.98 -16.11 -6.59
C MET A 86 -7.45 -15.99 -6.58
N ALA A 87 -6.72 -16.90 -7.23
CA ALA A 87 -5.26 -16.78 -7.34
C ALA A 87 -4.86 -15.40 -7.91
N GLY A 88 -4.00 -14.69 -7.18
CA GLY A 88 -3.56 -13.34 -7.53
C GLY A 88 -4.62 -12.24 -7.37
N HIS A 89 -5.78 -12.50 -6.77
CA HIS A 89 -6.80 -11.48 -6.50
C HIS A 89 -6.26 -10.37 -5.59
N SER A 90 -5.70 -10.73 -4.43
CA SER A 90 -5.20 -9.76 -3.45
C SER A 90 -4.06 -8.90 -4.04
N ALA A 91 -3.20 -9.47 -4.90
CA ALA A 91 -2.18 -8.71 -5.62
C ALA A 91 -2.78 -7.71 -6.63
N ARG A 92 -3.82 -8.12 -7.37
CA ARG A 92 -4.54 -7.22 -8.29
C ARG A 92 -5.27 -6.11 -7.54
N MET A 93 -5.94 -6.44 -6.44
CA MET A 93 -6.62 -5.46 -5.59
C MET A 93 -5.62 -4.48 -4.97
N HIS A 94 -4.51 -4.96 -4.43
CA HIS A 94 -3.46 -4.11 -3.92
C HIS A 94 -2.90 -3.16 -4.98
N ARG A 95 -2.63 -3.66 -6.20
CA ARG A 95 -2.22 -2.81 -7.32
C ARG A 95 -3.27 -1.74 -7.64
N LEU A 96 -4.55 -2.10 -7.68
CA LEU A 96 -5.64 -1.15 -7.91
C LEU A 96 -5.74 -0.10 -6.78
N ASP A 97 -5.52 -0.49 -5.53
CA ASP A 97 -5.52 0.44 -4.41
C ASP A 97 -4.35 1.41 -4.49
N LYS A 98 -3.15 0.93 -4.89
CA LYS A 98 -2.00 1.81 -5.17
C LYS A 98 -2.38 2.88 -6.20
N LEU A 99 -2.99 2.47 -7.32
CA LEU A 99 -3.40 3.39 -8.39
C LEU A 99 -4.48 4.38 -7.92
N ARG A 100 -5.54 3.89 -7.27
CA ARG A 100 -6.68 4.72 -6.84
C ARG A 100 -6.29 5.74 -5.79
N ILE A 101 -5.56 5.30 -4.76
CA ILE A 101 -5.12 6.18 -3.66
C ILE A 101 -4.13 7.22 -4.19
N ALA A 102 -3.16 6.82 -5.02
CA ALA A 102 -2.21 7.76 -5.62
C ALA A 102 -2.94 8.81 -6.49
N HIS A 103 -3.88 8.37 -7.34
CA HIS A 103 -4.65 9.27 -8.18
C HIS A 103 -5.53 10.23 -7.36
N ALA A 104 -6.15 9.74 -6.28
CA ALA A 104 -6.94 10.59 -5.39
C ALA A 104 -6.08 11.68 -4.73
N LEU A 105 -4.91 11.32 -4.19
CA LEU A 105 -3.98 12.29 -3.59
C LEU A 105 -3.44 13.31 -4.62
N CYS A 106 -3.20 12.87 -5.87
CA CYS A 106 -2.79 13.79 -6.93
C CYS A 106 -3.90 14.78 -7.31
N ASN A 107 -5.17 14.35 -7.27
CA ASN A 107 -6.31 15.22 -7.52
C ASN A 107 -6.53 16.20 -6.35
N ASP A 108 -6.39 15.74 -5.11
CA ASP A 108 -6.51 16.59 -3.92
C ASP A 108 -5.48 17.75 -3.94
N LEU A 109 -4.29 17.50 -4.49
CA LEU A 109 -3.22 18.49 -4.66
C LEU A 109 -3.25 19.22 -6.01
N SER A 110 -4.28 19.00 -6.83
CA SER A 110 -4.41 19.61 -8.16
C SER A 110 -3.17 19.48 -9.06
N LEU A 111 -2.47 18.34 -8.98
CA LEU A 111 -1.25 18.11 -9.77
C LEU A 111 -1.54 18.10 -11.27
N THR A 112 -0.51 18.49 -12.05
CA THR A 112 -0.61 18.47 -13.52
C THR A 112 -0.82 17.04 -14.01
N PRO A 113 -1.42 16.83 -15.20
CA PRO A 113 -1.61 15.48 -15.76
C PRO A 113 -0.30 14.70 -15.86
N TRP A 114 0.80 15.37 -16.25
CA TRP A 114 2.12 14.76 -16.33
C TRP A 114 2.64 14.28 -14.97
N GLN A 115 2.56 15.13 -13.93
CA GLN A 115 2.93 14.76 -12.56
C GLN A 115 2.13 13.57 -12.07
N ARG A 116 0.83 13.60 -12.32
CA ARG A 116 -0.09 12.52 -11.95
C ARG A 116 0.31 11.20 -12.59
N ASP A 117 0.54 11.19 -13.90
CA ASP A 117 0.93 9.98 -14.62
C ASP A 117 2.28 9.43 -14.13
N ARG A 118 3.24 10.31 -13.83
CA ARG A 118 4.52 9.93 -13.22
C ARG A 118 4.35 9.31 -11.85
N VAL A 119 3.58 9.94 -10.96
CA VAL A 119 3.31 9.41 -9.61
C VAL A 119 2.61 8.07 -9.69
N VAL A 120 1.57 7.95 -10.51
CA VAL A 120 0.79 6.71 -10.66
C VAL A 120 1.64 5.60 -11.29
N GLY A 121 2.50 5.94 -12.24
CA GLY A 121 3.44 5.01 -12.88
C GLY A 121 4.46 4.45 -11.90
N ILE A 122 5.10 5.31 -11.11
CA ILE A 122 6.00 4.87 -10.03
C ILE A 122 5.24 3.99 -9.04
N MET A 123 4.08 4.46 -8.55
CA MET A 123 3.30 3.73 -7.54
C MET A 123 2.79 2.38 -8.04
N SER A 124 2.56 2.18 -9.34
CA SER A 124 2.06 0.90 -9.86
C SER A 124 3.06 -0.23 -9.67
N ASP A 125 4.34 0.08 -9.83
CA ASP A 125 5.41 -0.91 -9.92
C ASP A 125 6.32 -0.91 -8.68
N LEU A 126 6.33 0.19 -7.91
CA LEU A 126 7.08 0.31 -6.67
C LEU A 126 6.74 -0.79 -5.67
N ASP A 127 7.80 -1.43 -5.14
CA ASP A 127 7.70 -2.36 -4.01
C ASP A 127 7.58 -1.60 -2.69
N LEU A 128 6.42 -1.76 -2.03
CA LEU A 128 6.16 -1.12 -0.74
C LEU A 128 6.85 -1.83 0.43
N THR A 129 7.32 -3.07 0.27
CA THR A 129 7.95 -3.82 1.38
C THR A 129 9.25 -3.16 1.86
N ALA A 130 9.99 -2.50 0.97
CA ALA A 130 11.19 -1.74 1.28
C ALA A 130 10.96 -0.61 2.31
N PHE A 131 9.73 -0.11 2.44
CA PHE A 131 9.36 0.97 3.37
C PHE A 131 9.03 0.45 4.79
N GLY A 132 9.10 -0.87 5.02
CA GLY A 132 8.96 -1.49 6.33
C GLY A 132 7.64 -1.13 7.02
N SER A 133 7.71 -0.61 8.25
CA SER A 133 6.52 -0.23 9.02
C SER A 133 5.74 0.96 8.46
N GLN A 134 6.33 1.73 7.55
CA GLN A 134 5.71 2.91 6.94
C GLN A 134 5.21 2.64 5.51
N ARG A 135 5.05 1.35 5.14
CA ARG A 135 4.58 0.88 3.81
C ARG A 135 3.12 1.16 3.47
N ALA A 136 2.43 2.01 4.24
CA ALA A 136 1.05 2.37 3.96
C ALA A 136 0.98 3.15 2.64
N ILE A 137 0.09 2.73 1.74
CA ILE A 137 -0.04 3.31 0.39
C ILE A 137 -0.12 4.85 0.41
N PRO A 138 -0.96 5.50 1.25
CA PRO A 138 -1.03 6.96 1.27
C PRO A 138 0.30 7.62 1.66
N LYS A 139 1.04 7.03 2.60
CA LYS A 139 2.32 7.56 3.09
C LYS A 139 3.38 7.54 1.99
N VAL A 140 3.52 6.39 1.34
CA VAL A 140 4.50 6.23 0.25
C VAL A 140 4.10 7.11 -0.95
N ALA A 141 2.81 7.18 -1.28
CA ALA A 141 2.32 8.05 -2.35
C ALA A 141 2.68 9.53 -2.13
N LEU A 142 2.53 10.06 -0.91
CA LEU A 142 2.94 11.45 -0.59
C LEU A 142 4.44 11.68 -0.75
N VAL A 143 5.27 10.69 -0.42
CA VAL A 143 6.73 10.74 -0.65
C VAL A 143 7.04 10.76 -2.14
N VAL A 144 6.35 9.94 -2.93
CA VAL A 144 6.49 9.91 -4.40
C VAL A 144 6.04 11.22 -5.02
N ILE A 145 4.91 11.79 -4.59
CA ILE A 145 4.40 13.09 -5.04
C ILE A 145 5.46 14.17 -4.81
N ARG A 146 6.00 14.24 -3.58
CA ARG A 146 7.09 15.17 -3.28
C ARG A 146 8.27 14.99 -4.21
N HIS A 147 8.74 13.75 -4.37
CA HIS A 147 9.87 13.47 -5.23
C HIS A 147 9.64 13.92 -6.68
N VAL A 148 8.49 13.59 -7.26
CA VAL A 148 8.15 13.94 -8.66
C VAL A 148 8.04 15.45 -8.84
N VAL A 149 7.30 16.14 -7.96
CA VAL A 149 7.06 17.57 -8.08
C VAL A 149 8.32 18.38 -7.83
N ASP A 150 9.09 18.05 -6.78
CA ASP A 150 10.35 18.74 -6.49
C ASP A 150 11.35 18.54 -7.65
N ARG A 151 11.47 17.32 -8.18
CA ARG A 151 12.36 17.03 -9.32
C ARG A 151 11.95 17.77 -10.58
N GLU A 152 10.65 17.88 -10.88
CA GLU A 152 10.18 18.66 -12.04
C GLU A 152 10.45 20.16 -11.87
N ARG A 153 10.27 20.71 -10.67
CA ARG A 153 10.60 22.11 -10.37
C ARG A 153 12.11 22.37 -10.48
N GLU A 154 12.94 21.45 -9.97
CA GLU A 154 14.39 21.46 -10.18
C GLU A 154 14.73 21.42 -11.67
N HIS A 155 14.06 20.56 -12.46
CA HIS A 155 14.25 20.49 -13.91
C HIS A 155 13.90 21.80 -14.61
N TYR A 156 12.78 22.42 -14.26
CA TYR A 156 12.34 23.69 -14.84
C TYR A 156 13.34 24.83 -14.57
N LEU A 157 13.97 24.84 -13.39
CA LEU A 157 14.99 25.83 -13.02
C LEU A 157 16.40 25.46 -13.49
N GLY A 158 16.60 24.31 -14.13
CA GLY A 158 17.92 23.82 -14.55
C GLY A 158 18.78 23.28 -13.39
N LEU A 159 18.25 23.17 -12.18
CA LEU A 159 18.97 22.75 -10.97
C LEU A 159 19.34 21.25 -10.94
N HIS A 160 18.96 20.50 -11.98
CA HIS A 160 19.31 19.10 -12.16
C HIS A 160 20.66 18.90 -12.87
N ASP A 161 21.13 19.90 -13.61
CA ASP A 161 22.34 19.81 -14.43
C ASP A 161 23.56 20.38 -13.68
N GLN A 162 24.37 19.49 -13.13
CA GLN A 162 25.54 19.86 -12.34
C GLN A 162 26.63 20.54 -13.17
N GLU A 163 26.74 20.22 -14.47
CA GLU A 163 27.72 20.85 -15.37
C GLU A 163 27.30 22.30 -15.62
N TRP A 164 26.03 22.53 -15.92
CA TRP A 164 25.47 23.87 -16.07
C TRP A 164 25.58 24.70 -14.78
N ILE A 165 25.26 24.12 -13.62
CA ILE A 165 25.38 24.78 -12.31
C ILE A 165 26.82 25.23 -12.04
N SER A 166 27.81 24.39 -12.38
CA SER A 166 29.23 24.69 -12.12
C SER A 166 29.74 25.91 -12.89
N GLY A 167 29.09 26.27 -14.00
CA GLY A 167 29.42 27.43 -14.82
C GLY A 167 28.70 28.73 -14.42
N LEU A 168 27.77 28.68 -13.46
CA LEU A 168 27.00 29.86 -13.03
C LEU A 168 27.76 30.70 -12.01
N SER A 169 27.48 32.01 -12.00
CA SER A 169 27.94 32.89 -10.92
C SER A 169 27.21 32.55 -9.60
N PRO A 170 27.87 32.75 -8.45
CA PRO A 170 27.23 32.53 -7.14
C PRO A 170 25.92 33.32 -6.95
N ASP A 171 25.86 34.56 -7.43
CA ASP A 171 24.66 35.40 -7.32
C ASP A 171 23.47 34.81 -8.09
N ARG A 172 23.72 34.35 -9.32
CA ARG A 172 22.68 33.73 -10.16
C ARG A 172 22.22 32.38 -9.60
N LEU A 173 23.13 31.64 -8.97
CA LEU A 173 22.80 30.40 -8.29
C LEU A 173 21.90 30.67 -7.08
N ASN A 174 22.20 31.69 -6.27
CA ASN A 174 21.35 32.09 -5.15
C ASN A 174 19.95 32.50 -5.62
N ASP A 175 19.84 33.31 -6.68
CA ASP A 175 18.54 33.73 -7.23
C ASP A 175 17.67 32.54 -7.67
N LEU A 176 18.28 31.46 -8.19
CA LEU A 176 17.57 30.25 -8.58
C LEU A 176 17.11 29.43 -7.37
N TYR A 177 17.94 29.33 -6.33
CA TYR A 177 17.54 28.65 -5.09
C TYR A 177 16.46 29.41 -4.33
N ASP A 178 16.46 30.75 -4.37
CA ASP A 178 15.40 31.58 -3.77
C ASP A 178 14.07 31.43 -4.52
N GLN A 179 14.12 31.15 -5.83
CA GLN A 179 12.93 30.84 -6.64
C GLN A 179 12.43 29.40 -6.46
N PHE A 180 13.30 28.48 -6.04
CA PHE A 180 12.91 27.08 -5.84
C PHE A 180 11.97 26.97 -4.65
N ARG A 181 10.72 26.57 -4.92
CA ARG A 181 9.72 26.29 -3.89
C ARG A 181 9.40 24.81 -3.87
N SER A 182 9.67 24.15 -2.74
CA SER A 182 9.34 22.74 -2.56
C SER A 182 7.82 22.58 -2.41
N ILE A 183 7.27 21.42 -2.82
CA ILE A 183 5.85 21.15 -2.54
C ILE A 183 5.58 21.07 -1.03
N THR A 184 6.61 20.78 -0.23
CA THR A 184 6.48 20.79 1.24
C THR A 184 6.13 22.16 1.81
N ASP A 185 6.37 23.24 1.06
CA ASP A 185 6.08 24.60 1.49
C ASP A 185 4.60 24.96 1.23
N GLU A 186 3.84 24.08 0.59
CA GLU A 186 2.41 24.22 0.35
C GLU A 186 1.60 23.68 1.53
N GLU A 187 0.66 24.49 2.00
CA GLU A 187 -0.19 24.17 3.15
C GLU A 187 -1.04 22.92 2.90
N GLU A 188 -1.58 22.76 1.69
CA GLU A 188 -2.38 21.60 1.28
C GLU A 188 -1.57 20.29 1.39
N PHE A 189 -0.31 20.30 0.96
CA PHE A 189 0.57 19.14 1.06
C PHE A 189 0.91 18.84 2.51
N SER A 190 1.27 19.86 3.30
CA SER A 190 1.58 19.70 4.72
C SER A 190 0.38 19.17 5.51
N ALA A 191 -0.83 19.63 5.19
CA ALA A 191 -2.07 19.14 5.79
C ALA A 191 -2.33 17.66 5.47
N LEU A 192 -2.10 17.21 4.23
CA LEU A 192 -2.24 15.79 3.85
C LEU A 192 -1.18 14.92 4.53
N VAL A 193 0.06 15.38 4.61
CA VAL A 193 1.15 14.68 5.32
C VAL A 193 0.79 14.49 6.80
N ALA A 194 0.31 15.55 7.46
CA ALA A 194 -0.14 15.49 8.85
C ALA A 194 -1.35 14.55 9.03
N LYS A 195 -2.34 14.61 8.12
CA LYS A 195 -3.53 13.74 8.12
C LYS A 195 -3.17 12.26 8.09
N HIS A 196 -2.10 11.89 7.40
CA HIS A 196 -1.61 10.51 7.32
C HIS A 196 -0.56 10.17 8.38
N GLY A 197 -0.31 11.05 9.36
CA GLY A 197 0.59 10.80 10.48
C GLY A 197 2.05 10.66 10.06
N LEU A 198 2.48 11.48 9.08
CA LEU A 198 3.88 11.63 8.70
C LEU A 198 4.44 12.93 9.28
N ASP A 199 5.66 12.87 9.81
CA ASP A 199 6.45 14.04 10.14
C ASP A 199 7.53 14.29 9.07
N VAL A 200 8.16 15.47 9.10
CA VAL A 200 9.20 15.85 8.14
C VAL A 200 10.39 14.88 8.18
N THR A 201 10.73 14.37 9.37
CA THR A 201 11.83 13.41 9.56
C THR A 201 11.54 12.09 8.85
N SER A 202 10.36 11.52 9.07
CA SER A 202 9.91 10.29 8.39
C SER A 202 9.82 10.52 6.89
N LEU A 203 9.29 11.65 6.45
CA LEU A 203 9.21 12.01 5.03
C LEU A 203 10.60 12.02 4.37
N ASN A 204 11.60 12.63 5.01
CA ASN A 204 12.99 12.63 4.52
C ASN A 204 13.63 11.24 4.55
N ARG A 205 13.33 10.41 5.56
CA ARG A 205 13.80 9.03 5.62
C ARG A 205 13.20 8.19 4.48
N LEU A 206 11.90 8.26 4.27
CA LEU A 206 11.20 7.53 3.22
C LEU A 206 11.62 8.01 1.83
N ARG A 207 11.95 9.30 1.65
CA ARG A 207 12.49 9.81 0.38
C ARG A 207 13.82 9.16 0.00
N ARG A 208 14.69 8.87 0.98
CA ARG A 208 15.96 8.16 0.72
C ARG A 208 15.69 6.73 0.24
N THR A 209 14.85 6.00 0.97
CA THR A 209 14.41 4.65 0.57
C THR A 209 13.74 4.66 -0.81
N LEU A 210 12.90 5.66 -1.10
CA LEU A 210 12.28 5.81 -2.41
C LEU A 210 13.34 5.93 -3.51
N ARG A 211 14.34 6.81 -3.34
CA ARG A 211 15.40 7.00 -4.34
C ARG A 211 16.14 5.67 -4.60
N ASP A 212 16.52 4.97 -3.54
CA ASP A 212 17.21 3.69 -3.67
C ASP A 212 16.34 2.66 -4.44
N GLN A 213 15.02 2.65 -4.22
CA GLN A 213 14.08 1.80 -4.96
C GLN A 213 13.86 2.25 -6.42
N LEU A 214 13.84 3.56 -6.69
CA LEU A 214 13.72 4.08 -8.06
C LEU A 214 14.93 3.66 -8.90
N ASP A 215 16.12 3.71 -8.31
CA ASP A 215 17.38 3.31 -8.95
C ASP A 215 17.41 1.78 -9.17
N GLU A 216 17.06 0.99 -8.14
CA GLU A 216 17.10 -0.48 -8.20
C GLU A 216 16.09 -1.07 -9.19
N GLN A 217 14.92 -0.44 -9.32
CA GLN A 217 13.81 -0.93 -10.16
C GLN A 217 13.70 -0.22 -11.51
N ASP A 218 14.63 0.69 -11.84
CA ASP A 218 14.61 1.51 -13.06
C ASP A 218 13.26 2.25 -13.27
N LEU A 219 12.74 2.82 -12.18
CA LEU A 219 11.43 3.50 -12.17
C LEU A 219 11.54 5.01 -12.42
N GLU A 220 12.75 5.52 -12.62
CA GLU A 220 12.99 6.94 -12.91
C GLU A 220 12.22 7.45 -14.13
N THR A 221 11.86 6.58 -15.08
CA THR A 221 11.10 6.94 -16.28
C THR A 221 9.68 6.36 -16.34
N ALA A 222 9.22 5.70 -15.26
CA ALA A 222 7.90 5.10 -15.17
C ALA A 222 6.76 6.14 -15.32
N VAL A 223 5.95 6.03 -16.38
CA VAL A 223 4.81 6.91 -16.64
C VAL A 223 3.57 6.04 -16.82
N TYR A 224 2.51 6.32 -16.06
CA TYR A 224 1.23 5.63 -16.23
C TYR A 224 0.63 5.91 -17.61
N GLY A 225 0.03 4.90 -18.23
CA GLY A 225 -0.57 5.03 -19.57
C GLY A 225 0.44 5.05 -20.73
N ARG A 226 1.73 5.29 -20.48
CA ARG A 226 2.79 5.05 -21.47
C ARG A 226 3.08 3.56 -21.53
N ASN A 227 2.43 2.86 -22.45
CA ASN A 227 2.86 1.51 -22.79
C ASN A 227 4.09 1.61 -23.71
N PRO A 228 5.30 1.19 -23.27
CA PRO A 228 6.51 1.26 -24.10
C PRO A 228 6.42 0.39 -25.35
N TYR A 229 5.49 -0.57 -25.39
CA TYR A 229 5.20 -1.43 -26.54
C TYR A 229 4.02 -0.94 -27.39
N ARG A 230 3.46 0.24 -27.09
CA ARG A 230 2.36 0.82 -27.87
C ARG A 230 2.95 1.77 -28.91
N ASP A 231 2.63 1.48 -30.17
CA ASP A 231 3.00 2.33 -31.30
C ASP A 231 2.50 3.77 -31.05
N PRO A 232 3.39 4.78 -31.06
CA PRO A 232 3.03 6.19 -30.89
C PRO A 232 2.00 6.69 -31.90
N ASN A 233 1.87 6.04 -33.06
CA ASN A 233 0.92 6.42 -34.11
C ASN A 233 -0.50 5.90 -33.88
N LEU A 234 -0.72 5.07 -32.86
CA LEU A 234 -2.08 4.62 -32.52
C LEU A 234 -2.82 5.71 -31.72
N PRO A 235 -4.08 6.04 -32.07
CA PRO A 235 -4.88 7.03 -31.35
C PRO A 235 -4.85 6.77 -29.85
N SER A 236 -4.69 7.79 -29.02
CA SER A 236 -4.80 7.63 -27.56
C SER A 236 -6.16 7.01 -27.20
N LEU A 237 -6.23 6.26 -26.11
CA LEU A 237 -7.52 5.67 -25.69
C LEU A 237 -8.57 6.75 -25.39
N ASP A 238 -8.13 7.96 -25.03
CA ASP A 238 -8.99 9.13 -24.85
C ASP A 238 -9.51 9.68 -26.19
N ALA A 239 -8.72 9.62 -27.27
CA ALA A 239 -9.17 10.02 -28.60
C ALA A 239 -10.33 9.13 -29.11
N ARG A 240 -10.30 7.81 -28.84
CA ARG A 240 -11.43 6.92 -29.18
C ARG A 240 -12.74 7.30 -28.49
N ARG A 241 -12.69 7.72 -27.22
CA ARG A 241 -13.89 8.15 -26.50
C ARG A 241 -14.47 9.46 -27.04
N ALA A 242 -13.62 10.35 -27.55
CA ALA A 242 -14.07 11.59 -28.18
C ALA A 242 -14.76 11.33 -29.53
N ASP A 243 -14.24 10.39 -30.33
CA ASP A 243 -14.86 9.99 -31.60
C ASP A 243 -16.23 9.31 -31.38
N GLU A 244 -16.35 8.42 -30.38
CA GLU A 244 -17.62 7.78 -30.00
C GLU A 244 -18.68 8.77 -29.48
N ALA A 245 -18.25 9.92 -28.94
CA ALA A 245 -19.14 10.98 -28.47
C ALA A 245 -19.57 11.96 -29.57
N HIS A 246 -18.85 12.01 -30.70
CA HIS A 246 -19.24 12.77 -31.89
C HIS A 246 -20.15 12.00 -32.85
N GLU A 247 -20.30 10.68 -32.66
CA GLU A 247 -21.16 9.81 -33.46
C GLU A 247 -22.56 9.60 -32.86
N LYS A 248 -22.92 10.37 -31.82
CA LYS A 248 -24.28 10.46 -31.26
C LYS A 248 -24.84 11.87 -31.38
#